data_AF-A0A3Q8SQP3-F1
#
_entry.id   AF-A0A3Q8SQP3-F1
#
_cell.length_a   1.000
_cell.length_b   1.000
_cell.length_c   1.000
_cell.angle_alpha   90.00
_cell.angle_beta   90.00
_cell.angle_gamma   90.00
#
_symmetry.space_group_name_H-M   'P 1'
#
loop_
_entity.id
_entity.type
_entity.pdbx_description
1 polymer ?
#
loop_
_entity_poly.entity_id
_entity_poly.type
_entity_poly.pdbx_seq_one_letter_code
_entity_poly.pdbx_strand_id
1 'polypeptide(L)'
;MKKNRTIFTILIVAFLGIVSLSMNSNPVKAANTVKLYLNSNSYVYNHKGQRLRGKYIKKNKAVAAPGKLRKTNSVKRYYIMKDNSSTGVMNSNENLFNYLYWLPYKKIKKQEYYRIGYNRYIKCINVKSIYSKDLPSLYAHKANELITNHATVITKDPKTINQKHIYALKEVSKNRAENAYVLPKNKKLVVDDTTGFDNMYAETYHIKNTKYYVYAGDIVKRPRHPVYSHPFKSIINGIKTLY
;
A
#
# COMPACT_ATOMS: atom_id res chain seq x y z
N MET A 1 -8.47 -61.93 -79.89
CA MET A 1 -7.63 -61.51 -78.75
C MET A 1 -7.69 -59.99 -78.60
N LYS A 2 -8.09 -59.51 -77.40
CA LYS A 2 -7.69 -58.28 -76.66
C LYS A 2 -7.42 -56.96 -77.44
N LYS A 3 -7.85 -55.77 -77.03
CA LYS A 3 -8.74 -55.22 -75.99
C LYS A 3 -8.69 -53.69 -76.22
N ASN A 4 -9.80 -53.04 -76.55
CA ASN A 4 -9.89 -51.57 -76.60
C ASN A 4 -9.66 -51.01 -75.18
N ARG A 5 -8.74 -50.05 -75.03
CA ARG A 5 -8.54 -49.32 -73.77
C ARG A 5 -8.93 -47.86 -73.97
N THR A 6 -10.18 -47.57 -73.64
CA THR A 6 -10.67 -46.23 -73.33
C THR A 6 -10.11 -45.84 -71.95
N ILE A 7 -9.38 -44.74 -71.86
CA ILE A 7 -8.92 -44.19 -70.57
C ILE A 7 -9.80 -42.99 -70.24
N PHE A 8 -10.54 -43.14 -69.15
CA PHE A 8 -11.41 -42.16 -68.52
C PHE A 8 -10.60 -41.05 -67.84
N THR A 9 -10.96 -39.80 -68.08
CA THR A 9 -10.51 -38.61 -67.35
C THR A 9 -11.26 -38.54 -66.02
N ILE A 10 -10.55 -38.64 -64.89
CA ILE A 10 -11.16 -38.50 -63.55
C ILE A 10 -11.15 -37.01 -63.16
N LEU A 11 -12.34 -36.42 -63.05
CA LEU A 11 -12.59 -35.10 -62.47
C LEU A 11 -12.71 -35.26 -60.95
N ILE A 12 -11.73 -34.77 -60.20
CA ILE A 12 -11.80 -34.70 -58.72
C ILE A 12 -12.47 -33.37 -58.36
N VAL A 13 -13.72 -33.45 -57.90
CA VAL A 13 -14.43 -32.32 -57.27
C VAL A 13 -14.10 -32.32 -55.79
N ALA A 14 -13.27 -31.37 -55.35
CA ALA A 14 -12.98 -31.15 -53.94
C ALA A 14 -14.09 -30.29 -53.31
N PHE A 15 -14.93 -30.89 -52.47
CA PHE A 15 -15.90 -30.19 -51.64
C PHE A 15 -15.19 -29.51 -50.47
N LEU A 16 -15.05 -28.18 -50.51
CA LEU A 16 -14.63 -27.35 -49.39
C LEU A 16 -15.82 -27.12 -48.46
N GLY A 17 -16.00 -28.01 -47.49
CA GLY A 17 -16.94 -27.81 -46.38
C GLY A 17 -16.46 -26.67 -45.49
N ILE A 18 -17.20 -25.56 -45.47
CA ILE A 18 -16.99 -24.48 -44.49
C ILE A 18 -17.50 -24.99 -43.14
N VAL A 19 -16.59 -25.40 -42.26
CA VAL A 19 -16.93 -25.62 -40.86
C VAL A 19 -16.99 -24.25 -40.19
N SER A 20 -18.19 -23.73 -40.00
CA SER A 20 -18.44 -22.56 -39.17
C SER A 20 -18.21 -22.93 -37.70
N LEU A 21 -17.01 -22.65 -37.19
CA LEU A 21 -16.72 -22.67 -35.76
C LEU A 21 -17.56 -21.57 -35.09
N SER A 22 -18.71 -21.97 -34.55
CA SER A 22 -19.46 -21.18 -33.58
C SER A 22 -18.57 -20.93 -32.36
N MET A 23 -17.94 -19.76 -32.30
CA MET A 23 -17.21 -19.30 -31.12
C MET A 23 -18.26 -18.88 -30.09
N ASN A 24 -18.64 -19.81 -29.22
CA ASN A 24 -19.31 -19.50 -27.97
C ASN A 24 -18.35 -18.71 -27.07
N SER A 25 -18.24 -17.40 -27.31
CA SER A 25 -17.53 -16.50 -26.42
C SER A 25 -18.39 -16.29 -25.17
N ASN A 26 -18.20 -17.12 -24.16
CA ASN A 26 -18.63 -16.76 -22.81
C ASN A 26 -18.06 -15.37 -22.51
N PRO A 27 -18.87 -14.39 -22.07
CA PRO A 27 -18.35 -13.07 -21.75
C PRO A 27 -17.28 -13.22 -20.68
N VAL A 28 -16.03 -12.93 -21.04
CA VAL A 28 -14.89 -13.00 -20.13
C VAL A 28 -15.18 -12.02 -19.00
N LYS A 29 -15.47 -12.55 -17.81
CA LYS A 29 -15.71 -11.75 -16.61
C LYS A 29 -14.56 -10.76 -16.47
N ALA A 30 -14.87 -9.46 -16.56
CA ALA A 30 -13.87 -8.41 -16.50
C ALA A 30 -13.00 -8.63 -15.25
N ALA A 31 -11.68 -8.67 -15.44
CA ALA A 31 -10.77 -8.89 -14.34
C ALA A 31 -10.97 -7.78 -13.29
N ASN A 32 -11.19 -8.16 -12.04
CA ASN A 32 -11.20 -7.21 -10.93
C ASN A 32 -9.86 -6.45 -10.98
N THR A 33 -9.95 -5.14 -11.15
CA THR A 33 -8.79 -4.26 -11.30
C THR A 33 -8.95 -3.07 -10.38
N VAL A 34 -7.84 -2.69 -9.76
CA VAL A 34 -7.72 -1.47 -8.95
C VAL A 34 -6.74 -0.52 -9.62
N LYS A 35 -6.84 0.77 -9.30
CA LYS A 35 -5.87 1.78 -9.73
C LYS A 35 -4.98 2.16 -8.55
N LEU A 36 -3.67 1.98 -8.71
CA LEU A 36 -2.64 2.35 -7.74
C LEU A 36 -2.08 3.73 -8.10
N TYR A 37 -2.10 4.68 -7.18
CA TYR A 37 -1.50 6.01 -7.38
C TYR A 37 -0.15 6.07 -6.65
N LEU A 38 0.90 6.53 -7.33
CA LEU A 38 2.26 6.47 -6.79
C LEU A 38 2.69 7.74 -6.06
N ASN A 39 3.35 7.60 -4.89
CA ASN A 39 3.96 8.72 -4.15
C ASN A 39 5.40 9.05 -4.60
N SER A 40 6.00 8.21 -5.44
CA SER A 40 7.39 8.32 -5.89
C SER A 40 7.61 7.63 -7.23
N ASN A 41 8.70 8.00 -7.92
CA ASN A 41 9.15 7.26 -9.10
C ASN A 41 9.44 5.81 -8.70
N SER A 42 8.89 4.87 -9.46
CA SER A 42 8.85 3.46 -9.09
C SER A 42 9.42 2.58 -10.17
N TYR A 43 10.48 1.86 -9.84
CA TYR A 43 10.98 0.78 -10.69
C TYR A 43 9.99 -0.38 -10.74
N VAL A 44 9.97 -1.07 -11.89
CA VAL A 44 9.26 -2.33 -12.04
C VAL A 44 10.21 -3.49 -11.74
N TYR A 45 9.70 -4.51 -11.06
CA TYR A 45 10.45 -5.70 -10.64
C TYR A 45 9.84 -6.97 -11.25
N ASN A 46 10.65 -8.01 -11.41
CA ASN A 46 10.19 -9.36 -11.74
C ASN A 46 9.83 -10.16 -10.47
N HIS A 47 9.36 -11.41 -10.64
CA HIS A 47 8.99 -12.30 -9.54
C HIS A 47 10.14 -12.66 -8.59
N LYS A 48 11.41 -12.49 -9.02
CA LYS A 48 12.62 -12.68 -8.20
C LYS A 48 13.03 -11.41 -7.44
N GLY A 49 12.30 -10.29 -7.64
CA GLY A 49 12.60 -9.00 -7.03
C GLY A 49 13.77 -8.26 -7.70
N GLN A 50 14.13 -8.64 -8.92
CA GLN A 50 15.13 -7.93 -9.73
C GLN A 50 14.46 -6.81 -10.51
N ARG A 51 15.12 -5.66 -10.62
CA ARG A 51 14.61 -4.52 -11.40
C ARG A 51 14.61 -4.88 -12.89
N LEU A 52 13.52 -4.57 -13.57
CA LEU A 52 13.45 -4.57 -15.03
C LEU A 52 14.09 -3.27 -15.52
N ARG A 53 15.25 -3.37 -16.19
CA ARG A 53 16.00 -2.22 -16.68
C ARG A 53 15.13 -1.37 -17.64
N GLY A 54 15.29 -0.05 -17.58
CA GLY A 54 14.55 0.92 -18.40
C GLY A 54 13.06 1.07 -18.06
N LYS A 55 12.49 0.24 -17.17
CA LYS A 55 11.07 0.28 -16.81
C LYS A 55 10.87 0.93 -15.45
N TYR A 56 10.48 2.20 -15.47
CA TYR A 56 10.01 2.91 -14.29
C TYR A 56 8.71 3.66 -14.59
N ILE A 57 7.91 3.86 -13.54
CA ILE A 57 6.66 4.60 -13.59
C ILE A 57 6.86 5.88 -12.80
N LYS A 58 6.52 7.03 -13.41
CA LYS A 58 6.64 8.34 -12.78
C LYS A 58 5.67 8.48 -11.60
N LYS A 59 6.07 9.26 -10.59
CA LYS A 59 5.21 9.70 -9.49
C LYS A 59 3.88 10.28 -10.02
N ASN A 60 2.80 10.16 -9.24
CA ASN A 60 1.45 10.64 -9.56
C ASN A 60 0.78 9.96 -10.78
N LYS A 61 1.41 8.99 -11.44
CA LYS A 61 0.74 8.16 -12.45
C LYS A 61 -0.10 7.07 -11.77
N ALA A 62 -1.26 6.80 -12.36
CA ALA A 62 -2.10 5.67 -11.99
C ALA A 62 -1.60 4.40 -12.70
N VAL A 63 -1.57 3.29 -11.99
CA VAL A 63 -1.17 1.98 -12.49
C VAL A 63 -2.30 1.00 -12.26
N ALA A 64 -2.75 0.32 -13.31
CA ALA A 64 -3.70 -0.76 -13.16
C ALA A 64 -3.03 -1.96 -12.48
N ALA A 65 -3.70 -2.52 -11.48
CA ALA A 65 -3.26 -3.75 -10.82
C ALA A 65 -4.41 -4.74 -10.75
N PRO A 66 -4.17 -6.03 -11.09
CA PRO A 66 -5.18 -7.07 -10.92
C PRO A 66 -5.44 -7.33 -9.44
N GLY A 67 -6.69 -7.61 -9.10
CA GLY A 67 -7.15 -7.95 -7.77
C GLY A 67 -8.29 -7.05 -7.28
N LYS A 68 -8.72 -7.32 -6.06
CA LYS A 68 -9.71 -6.52 -5.33
C LYS A 68 -9.24 -6.31 -3.90
N LEU A 69 -9.70 -5.22 -3.30
CA LEU A 69 -9.53 -5.00 -1.86
C LEU A 69 -10.29 -6.09 -1.09
N ARG A 70 -9.66 -6.62 -0.04
CA ARG A 70 -10.25 -7.63 0.85
C ARG A 70 -10.35 -7.06 2.24
N LYS A 71 -11.52 -7.19 2.87
CA LYS A 71 -11.69 -6.89 4.29
C LYS A 71 -10.79 -7.83 5.12
N THR A 72 -10.26 -7.32 6.22
CA THR A 72 -9.41 -8.10 7.13
C THR A 72 -9.60 -7.63 8.56
N ASN A 73 -9.50 -8.57 9.51
CA ASN A 73 -9.53 -8.28 10.94
C ASN A 73 -8.12 -8.18 11.55
N SER A 74 -7.08 -8.29 10.71
CA SER A 74 -5.67 -8.26 11.13
C SER A 74 -4.95 -7.11 10.45
N VAL A 75 -4.12 -6.39 11.19
CA VAL A 75 -3.31 -5.29 10.65
C VAL A 75 -2.25 -5.85 9.70
N LYS A 76 -2.34 -5.50 8.42
CA LYS A 76 -1.36 -5.88 7.39
C LYS A 76 -0.23 -4.86 7.31
N ARG A 77 0.88 -5.22 6.66
CA ARG A 77 1.99 -4.27 6.40
C ARG A 77 1.51 -2.98 5.72
N TYR A 78 0.68 -3.14 4.70
CA TYR A 78 0.03 -2.07 3.96
C TYR A 78 -1.46 -2.36 3.88
N TYR A 79 -2.27 -1.39 4.27
CA TYR A 79 -3.71 -1.54 4.39
C TYR A 79 -4.41 -0.18 4.26
N ILE A 80 -5.72 -0.20 4.19
CA ILE A 80 -6.61 0.96 4.13
C ILE A 80 -7.48 0.89 5.38
N MET A 81 -7.63 2.03 6.05
CA MET A 81 -8.59 2.22 7.13
C MET A 81 -9.82 2.88 6.53
N LYS A 82 -11.01 2.35 6.85
CA LYS A 82 -12.29 2.92 6.42
C LYS A 82 -13.17 3.19 7.65
N ASP A 83 -13.69 4.41 7.68
CA ASP A 83 -14.67 4.88 8.65
C ASP A 83 -16.08 4.33 8.30
N ASN A 84 -16.92 4.13 9.31
CA ASN A 84 -18.35 3.85 9.17
C ASN A 84 -19.21 5.10 9.02
N SER A 85 -18.68 6.30 9.27
CA SER A 85 -19.44 7.54 9.14
C SER A 85 -20.01 7.69 7.72
N SER A 86 -21.34 7.64 7.61
CA SER A 86 -22.07 7.86 6.37
C SER A 86 -21.97 9.31 5.88
N THR A 87 -21.63 10.24 6.78
CA THR A 87 -21.53 11.68 6.52
C THR A 87 -20.10 12.15 6.26
N GLY A 88 -19.09 11.30 6.53
CA GLY A 88 -17.67 11.69 6.47
C GLY A 88 -17.26 12.71 7.52
N VAL A 89 -18.15 13.00 8.48
CA VAL A 89 -17.88 13.84 9.65
C VAL A 89 -17.44 12.93 10.79
N MET A 90 -16.24 13.21 11.30
CA MET A 90 -15.56 12.44 12.34
C MET A 90 -16.07 12.88 13.71
N ASN A 91 -16.80 12.01 14.41
CA ASN A 91 -17.19 12.29 15.80
C ASN A 91 -16.01 11.97 16.73
N SER A 92 -15.59 12.92 17.55
CA SER A 92 -14.41 12.78 18.44
C SER A 92 -14.58 11.73 19.54
N ASN A 93 -15.79 11.16 19.67
CA ASN A 93 -16.19 10.22 20.72
C ASN A 93 -16.37 8.78 20.21
N GLU A 94 -16.11 8.50 18.93
CA GLU A 94 -16.30 7.18 18.32
C GLU A 94 -14.98 6.61 17.77
N ASN A 95 -14.93 5.27 17.65
CA ASN A 95 -13.81 4.59 17.00
C ASN A 95 -13.65 5.10 15.55
N LEU A 96 -12.55 5.80 15.31
CA LEU A 96 -12.27 6.50 14.05
C LEU A 96 -12.34 5.61 12.79
N PHE A 97 -12.05 4.31 12.94
CA PHE A 97 -12.01 3.37 11.82
C PHE A 97 -12.47 1.98 12.25
N ASN A 98 -13.52 1.50 11.59
CA ASN A 98 -14.16 0.24 11.96
C ASN A 98 -13.75 -0.92 11.07
N TYR A 99 -13.28 -0.64 9.84
CA TYR A 99 -12.89 -1.68 8.89
C TYR A 99 -11.52 -1.48 8.28
N LEU A 100 -10.76 -2.57 8.22
CA LEU A 100 -9.50 -2.63 7.51
C LEU A 100 -9.67 -3.37 6.20
N TYR A 101 -9.10 -2.82 5.14
CA TYR A 101 -9.02 -3.43 3.84
C TYR A 101 -7.57 -3.53 3.40
N TRP A 102 -7.25 -4.53 2.59
CA TRP A 102 -5.94 -4.60 1.96
C TRP A 102 -6.04 -5.16 0.55
N LEU A 103 -5.14 -4.70 -0.32
CA LEU A 103 -4.89 -5.37 -1.59
C LEU A 103 -3.85 -6.46 -1.33
N PRO A 104 -4.11 -7.73 -1.72
CA PRO A 104 -3.10 -8.77 -1.61
C PRO A 104 -1.79 -8.40 -2.30
N TYR A 105 -0.67 -8.55 -1.59
CA TYR A 105 0.68 -8.32 -2.09
C TYR A 105 1.54 -9.57 -1.95
N LYS A 106 2.60 -9.65 -2.76
CA LYS A 106 3.61 -10.71 -2.68
C LYS A 106 4.80 -10.20 -1.86
N LYS A 107 5.30 -11.01 -0.93
CA LYS A 107 6.56 -10.74 -0.24
C LYS A 107 7.71 -11.34 -1.04
N ILE A 108 8.68 -10.51 -1.43
CA ILE A 108 9.88 -10.92 -2.16
C ILE A 108 11.08 -10.33 -1.44
N LYS A 109 12.02 -11.16 -0.96
CA LYS A 109 13.20 -10.71 -0.20
C LYS A 109 12.83 -9.73 0.94
N LYS A 110 11.87 -10.12 1.78
CA LYS A 110 11.36 -9.35 2.93
C LYS A 110 10.65 -8.01 2.62
N GLN A 111 10.37 -7.72 1.36
CA GLN A 111 9.64 -6.51 0.95
C GLN A 111 8.32 -6.88 0.25
N GLU A 112 7.30 -6.05 0.44
CA GLU A 112 5.96 -6.21 -0.13
C GLU A 112 5.84 -5.56 -1.50
N TYR A 113 5.21 -6.28 -2.43
CA TYR A 113 5.00 -5.85 -3.81
C TYR A 113 3.58 -6.10 -4.30
N TYR A 114 3.01 -5.12 -5.00
CA TYR A 114 1.80 -5.32 -5.79
C TYR A 114 2.16 -5.84 -7.17
N ARG A 115 1.40 -6.83 -7.64
CA ARG A 115 1.44 -7.27 -9.03
C ARG A 115 0.75 -6.20 -9.88
N ILE A 116 1.36 -5.81 -10.99
CA ILE A 116 0.79 -4.85 -11.96
C ILE A 116 0.65 -5.44 -13.36
N GLY A 117 0.99 -6.72 -13.52
CA GLY A 117 0.90 -7.47 -14.78
C GLY A 117 1.62 -8.80 -14.68
N TYR A 118 1.68 -9.55 -15.78
CA TYR A 118 2.43 -10.80 -15.84
C TYR A 118 3.91 -10.54 -15.53
N ASN A 119 4.43 -11.21 -14.50
CA ASN A 119 5.81 -11.07 -14.03
C ASN A 119 6.27 -9.60 -13.79
N ARG A 120 5.34 -8.71 -13.43
CA ARG A 120 5.62 -7.28 -13.20
C ARG A 120 5.08 -6.84 -11.85
N TYR A 121 5.95 -6.23 -11.06
CA TYR A 121 5.68 -5.87 -9.67
C TYR A 121 6.20 -4.47 -9.34
N ILE A 122 5.53 -3.78 -8.43
CA ILE A 122 6.00 -2.52 -7.82
C ILE A 122 6.01 -2.64 -6.31
N LYS A 123 6.93 -1.97 -5.63
CA LYS A 123 6.98 -1.97 -4.16
C LYS A 123 5.74 -1.28 -3.60
N CYS A 124 5.09 -1.89 -2.61
CA CYS A 124 3.92 -1.30 -1.94
C CYS A 124 4.25 0.06 -1.30
N ILE A 125 5.47 0.23 -0.78
CA ILE A 125 5.95 1.50 -0.18
C ILE A 125 5.93 2.71 -1.15
N ASN A 126 5.81 2.47 -2.46
CA ASN A 126 5.74 3.53 -3.44
C ASN A 126 4.31 3.89 -3.88
N VAL A 127 3.29 3.17 -3.39
CA VAL A 127 1.88 3.42 -3.69
C VAL A 127 1.29 4.33 -2.61
N LYS A 128 0.83 5.52 -2.97
CA LYS A 128 0.17 6.47 -2.07
C LYS A 128 -1.23 5.99 -1.68
N SER A 129 -2.02 5.59 -2.66
CA SER A 129 -3.46 5.32 -2.49
C SER A 129 -3.96 4.33 -3.54
N ILE A 130 -5.09 3.70 -3.25
CA ILE A 130 -5.71 2.67 -4.08
C ILE A 130 -7.17 3.04 -4.31
N TYR A 131 -7.54 3.17 -5.59
CA TYR A 131 -8.92 3.31 -6.02
C TYR A 131 -9.48 1.95 -6.43
N SER A 132 -10.68 1.63 -5.92
CA SER A 132 -11.48 0.45 -6.24
C SER A 132 -12.93 0.87 -6.38
N LYS A 133 -13.64 0.38 -7.40
CA LYS A 133 -15.08 0.66 -7.57
C LYS A 133 -15.91 0.12 -6.40
N ASP A 134 -15.50 -1.03 -5.86
CA ASP A 134 -16.18 -1.71 -4.73
C ASP A 134 -15.95 -1.01 -3.38
N LEU A 135 -15.02 -0.06 -3.31
CA LEU A 135 -14.70 0.67 -2.09
C LEU A 135 -14.38 2.13 -2.44
N PRO A 136 -15.39 2.90 -2.86
CA PRO A 136 -15.17 4.31 -3.16
C PRO A 136 -14.78 5.06 -1.88
N SER A 137 -13.90 6.05 -2.04
CA SER A 137 -13.62 7.03 -1.00
C SER A 137 -14.87 7.88 -0.74
N LEU A 138 -15.08 8.29 0.52
CA LEU A 138 -16.13 9.23 0.92
C LEU A 138 -16.03 10.57 0.18
N TYR A 139 -14.80 11.02 -0.09
CA TYR A 139 -14.56 12.13 -1.00
C TYR A 139 -14.66 11.61 -2.45
N ALA A 140 -15.69 12.04 -3.17
CA ALA A 140 -15.93 11.67 -4.56
C ALA A 140 -14.63 11.79 -5.40
N HIS A 141 -14.39 10.78 -6.25
CA HIS A 141 -13.21 10.67 -7.12
C HIS A 141 -11.84 10.55 -6.43
N LYS A 142 -11.77 10.44 -5.10
CA LYS A 142 -10.49 10.19 -4.41
C LYS A 142 -10.22 8.69 -4.23
N ALA A 143 -8.95 8.32 -4.26
CA ALA A 143 -8.48 6.98 -3.95
C ALA A 143 -8.29 6.83 -2.43
N ASN A 144 -8.51 5.62 -1.89
CA ASN A 144 -8.30 5.38 -0.46
C ASN A 144 -6.82 5.43 -0.12
N GLU A 145 -6.44 6.18 0.91
CA GLU A 145 -5.06 6.31 1.34
C GLU A 145 -4.49 4.98 1.84
N LEU A 146 -3.24 4.69 1.46
CA LEU A 146 -2.52 3.52 1.92
C LEU A 146 -1.79 3.84 3.22
N ILE A 147 -2.01 3.02 4.22
CA ILE A 147 -1.44 3.12 5.56
C ILE A 147 -0.44 1.98 5.75
N THR A 148 0.54 2.17 6.63
CA THR A 148 1.48 1.12 6.99
C THR A 148 1.50 0.85 8.50
N ASN A 149 1.78 -0.38 8.90
CA ASN A 149 1.85 -0.74 10.32
C ASN A 149 3.22 -0.50 10.99
N HIS A 150 4.22 -0.07 10.21
CA HIS A 150 5.49 0.44 10.73
C HIS A 150 6.29 1.14 9.62
N ALA A 151 7.20 2.01 10.00
CA ALA A 151 8.14 2.65 9.08
C ALA A 151 9.55 2.66 9.69
N THR A 152 10.54 2.89 8.85
CA THR A 152 11.89 3.18 9.31
C THR A 152 12.13 4.67 9.19
N VAL A 153 12.52 5.29 10.29
CA VAL A 153 12.94 6.70 10.37
C VAL A 153 14.42 6.78 10.71
N ILE A 154 15.01 7.96 10.51
CA ILE A 154 16.42 8.22 10.80
C ILE A 154 16.52 9.52 11.61
N THR A 155 17.17 9.47 12.76
CA THR A 155 17.41 10.66 13.60
C THR A 155 18.34 11.64 12.92
N LYS A 156 18.10 12.94 13.12
CA LYS A 156 18.98 14.03 12.67
C LYS A 156 20.32 14.02 13.42
N ASP A 157 21.28 14.75 12.87
CA ASP A 157 22.41 15.21 13.68
C ASP A 157 21.92 16.37 14.55
N PRO A 158 22.01 16.29 15.89
CA PRO A 158 21.48 17.32 16.79
C PRO A 158 22.06 18.71 16.49
N LYS A 159 23.29 18.79 15.96
CA LYS A 159 23.91 20.06 15.55
C LYS A 159 23.15 20.75 14.42
N THR A 160 22.50 19.99 13.53
CA THR A 160 21.76 20.55 12.37
C THR A 160 20.45 21.24 12.77
N ILE A 161 20.03 21.07 14.02
CA ILE A 161 18.81 21.65 14.58
C ILE A 161 19.08 22.44 15.86
N ASN A 162 20.33 22.87 16.07
CA ASN A 162 20.76 23.61 17.25
C ASN A 162 20.37 22.96 18.59
N GLN A 163 20.37 21.62 18.63
CA GLN A 163 20.14 20.84 19.84
C GLN A 163 21.44 20.18 20.30
N LYS A 164 21.55 19.89 21.61
CA LYS A 164 22.67 19.12 22.17
C LYS A 164 22.52 17.62 21.92
N HIS A 165 21.29 17.11 22.02
CA HIS A 165 20.94 15.70 21.92
C HIS A 165 19.58 15.54 21.24
N ILE A 166 19.36 14.39 20.61
CA ILE A 166 18.03 13.94 20.19
C ILE A 166 17.47 13.06 21.30
N TYR A 167 16.22 13.25 21.69
CA TYR A 167 15.62 12.51 22.79
C TYR A 167 14.51 11.57 22.33
N ALA A 168 14.45 10.41 22.95
CA ALA A 168 13.26 9.57 22.99
C ALA A 168 12.58 9.78 24.35
N LEU A 169 11.29 10.08 24.35
CA LEU A 169 10.54 10.45 25.55
C LEU A 169 9.46 9.41 25.83
N LYS A 170 9.27 9.04 27.10
CA LYS A 170 8.17 8.15 27.48
C LYS A 170 6.85 8.92 27.57
N GLU A 171 6.89 10.06 28.25
CA GLU A 171 5.76 10.95 28.51
C GLU A 171 6.25 12.39 28.41
N VAL A 172 5.34 13.32 28.12
CA VAL A 172 5.62 14.77 28.20
C VAL A 172 4.71 15.35 29.28
N SER A 173 5.29 15.61 30.45
CA SER A 173 4.63 16.26 31.58
C SER A 173 4.99 17.73 31.59
N LYS A 174 3.99 18.62 31.52
CA LYS A 174 4.11 20.08 31.81
C LYS A 174 5.39 20.75 31.25
N ASN A 175 5.63 20.61 29.94
CA ASN A 175 6.79 21.20 29.25
C ASN A 175 8.18 20.72 29.72
N ARG A 176 8.26 19.58 30.42
CA ARG A 176 9.51 18.92 30.79
C ARG A 176 9.57 17.50 30.22
N ALA A 177 10.70 17.17 29.62
CA ALA A 177 11.01 15.83 29.15
C ALA A 177 11.30 14.93 30.37
N GLU A 178 10.33 14.17 30.83
CA GLU A 178 10.54 13.17 31.88
C GLU A 178 10.96 11.84 31.25
N ASN A 179 11.88 11.12 31.90
CA ASN A 179 12.36 9.81 31.45
C ASN A 179 12.93 9.80 30.02
N ALA A 180 13.73 10.80 29.66
CA ALA A 180 14.34 10.92 28.34
C ALA A 180 15.55 10.00 28.15
N TYR A 181 15.63 9.33 27.00
CA TYR A 181 16.82 8.60 26.56
C TYR A 181 17.47 9.31 25.36
N VAL A 182 18.78 9.49 25.39
CA VAL A 182 19.53 10.12 24.30
C VAL A 182 19.66 9.14 23.12
N LEU A 183 19.08 9.51 21.99
CA LEU A 183 19.21 8.76 20.75
C LEU A 183 20.52 9.12 20.03
N PRO A 184 21.25 8.12 19.50
CA PRO A 184 22.39 8.40 18.63
C PRO A 184 21.96 9.15 17.36
N LYS A 185 22.84 9.99 16.83
CA LYS A 185 22.65 10.62 15.52
C LYS A 185 22.63 9.60 14.39
N ASN A 186 21.90 9.88 13.31
CA ASN A 186 21.79 9.03 12.12
C ASN A 186 21.37 7.58 12.42
N LYS A 187 20.69 7.35 13.56
CA LYS A 187 20.23 6.04 13.97
C LYS A 187 18.96 5.69 13.21
N LYS A 188 18.95 4.51 12.60
CA LYS A 188 17.73 3.91 12.05
C LYS A 188 16.86 3.39 13.19
N LEU A 189 15.62 3.86 13.25
CA LEU A 189 14.60 3.42 14.20
C LEU A 189 13.43 2.82 13.43
N VAL A 190 12.79 1.81 14.01
CA VAL A 190 11.51 1.30 13.51
C VAL A 190 10.43 1.94 14.37
N VAL A 191 9.48 2.62 13.72
CA VAL A 191 8.34 3.27 14.37
C VAL A 191 7.05 2.64 13.89
N ASP A 192 6.03 2.58 14.74
CA ASP A 192 4.80 1.84 14.43
C ASP A 192 3.51 2.57 14.78
N ASP A 193 3.58 3.73 15.39
CA ASP A 193 2.42 4.60 15.58
C ASP A 193 2.79 6.07 15.40
N THR A 194 1.84 6.86 14.92
CA THR A 194 1.89 8.31 14.90
C THR A 194 0.84 8.82 15.88
N THR A 195 1.29 9.17 17.09
CA THR A 195 0.47 9.81 18.12
C THR A 195 1.04 11.19 18.41
N GLY A 196 0.17 12.15 18.75
CA GLY A 196 0.63 13.29 19.54
C GLY A 196 0.89 12.83 20.97
N PHE A 197 1.67 13.57 21.75
CA PHE A 197 1.55 13.45 23.20
C PHE A 197 0.22 14.10 23.61
N ASP A 198 -0.43 13.57 24.65
CA ASP A 198 -1.73 14.08 25.15
C ASP A 198 -1.72 15.59 25.47
N ASN A 199 -0.52 16.19 25.62
CA ASN A 199 -0.32 17.61 25.92
C ASN A 199 0.55 18.37 24.89
N MET A 200 0.81 17.84 23.68
CA MET A 200 1.56 18.56 22.64
C MET A 200 0.89 18.52 21.27
N TYR A 201 0.81 19.69 20.63
CA TYR A 201 0.46 19.87 19.20
C TYR A 201 1.53 19.33 18.22
N ALA A 202 2.45 18.49 18.69
CA ALA A 202 3.62 18.03 17.95
C ALA A 202 3.42 16.60 17.42
N GLU A 203 3.69 16.38 16.13
CA GLU A 203 3.73 15.03 15.55
C GLU A 203 4.91 14.25 16.15
N THR A 204 4.62 13.04 16.66
CA THR A 204 5.65 12.13 17.18
C THR A 204 5.49 10.73 16.61
N TYR A 205 6.55 9.94 16.72
CA TYR A 205 6.55 8.55 16.30
C TYR A 205 6.87 7.64 17.48
N HIS A 206 5.99 6.69 17.75
CA HIS A 206 6.25 5.62 18.71
C HIS A 206 7.37 4.71 18.22
N ILE A 207 8.40 4.49 19.04
CA ILE A 207 9.49 3.57 18.73
C ILE A 207 9.02 2.16 19.06
N LYS A 208 8.94 1.34 18.02
CA LYS A 208 8.36 -0.01 18.08
C LYS A 208 9.05 -0.87 19.16
N ASN A 209 8.24 -1.63 19.91
CA ASN A 209 8.66 -2.50 21.02
C ASN A 209 9.30 -1.74 22.18
N THR A 210 8.99 -0.46 22.35
CA THR A 210 9.43 0.33 23.49
C THR A 210 8.26 1.11 24.05
N LYS A 211 8.50 1.91 25.08
CA LYS A 211 7.56 2.90 25.63
C LYS A 211 7.87 4.33 25.18
N TYR A 212 8.79 4.48 24.24
CA TYR A 212 9.39 5.77 23.89
C TYR A 212 8.87 6.30 22.56
N TYR A 213 8.82 7.62 22.46
CA TYR A 213 8.41 8.39 21.30
C TYR A 213 9.54 9.33 20.89
N VAL A 214 9.70 9.54 19.59
CA VAL A 214 10.64 10.51 19.03
C VAL A 214 9.85 11.61 18.31
N TYR A 215 10.26 12.86 18.52
CA TYR A 215 9.63 14.00 17.86
C TYR A 215 9.90 13.97 16.34
N ALA A 216 8.87 14.21 15.52
CA ALA A 216 9.00 14.18 14.06
C ALA A 216 9.91 15.29 13.51
N GLY A 217 10.13 16.37 14.26
CA GLY A 217 11.09 17.43 13.93
C GLY A 217 12.55 16.96 14.04
N ASP A 218 12.82 15.93 14.82
CA ASP A 218 14.16 15.38 15.04
C ASP A 218 14.53 14.27 14.04
N ILE A 219 13.68 14.03 13.04
CA ILE A 219 13.84 12.98 12.04
C ILE A 219 14.20 13.57 10.68
N VAL A 220 15.25 13.05 10.03
CA VAL A 220 15.67 13.44 8.66
C VAL A 220 14.69 12.92 7.63
N LYS A 221 14.27 11.68 7.79
CA LYS A 221 13.46 10.95 6.81
C LYS A 221 12.16 10.47 7.44
N ARG A 222 11.09 11.20 7.16
CA ARG A 222 9.74 10.86 7.60
C ARG A 222 9.21 9.61 6.89
N PRO A 223 8.25 8.89 7.49
CA PRO A 223 7.50 7.84 6.82
C PRO A 223 6.86 8.33 5.51
N ARG A 224 6.72 7.43 4.53
CA ARG A 224 6.05 7.73 3.24
C ARG A 224 4.54 7.57 3.29
N HIS A 225 4.05 7.04 4.41
CA HIS A 225 2.67 6.66 4.67
C HIS A 225 2.37 6.99 6.13
N PRO A 226 1.12 7.31 6.47
CA PRO A 226 0.66 7.28 7.85
C PRO A 226 1.00 5.91 8.48
N VAL A 227 1.40 5.93 9.75
CA VAL A 227 1.88 4.75 10.47
C VAL A 227 0.95 4.44 11.63
N TYR A 228 0.30 3.28 11.58
CA TYR A 228 -0.60 2.81 12.64
C TYR A 228 -0.47 1.29 12.80
N SER A 229 0.05 0.82 13.93
CA SER A 229 0.06 -0.61 14.25
C SER A 229 -1.22 -1.06 14.94
N HIS A 230 -1.97 -0.12 15.54
CA HIS A 230 -3.16 -0.38 16.34
C HIS A 230 -4.32 0.55 15.90
N PRO A 231 -4.88 0.32 14.70
CA PRO A 231 -5.86 1.21 14.09
C PRO A 231 -7.24 1.23 14.76
N PHE A 232 -7.49 0.31 15.69
CA PHE A 232 -8.74 0.20 16.44
C PHE A 232 -8.68 0.86 17.83
N LYS A 233 -7.62 1.61 18.13
CA LYS A 233 -7.54 2.34 19.39
C LYS A 233 -8.57 3.46 19.42
N SER A 234 -9.34 3.51 20.49
CA SER A 234 -10.37 4.53 20.74
C SER A 234 -9.72 5.89 20.96
N ILE A 235 -10.33 6.93 20.38
CA ILE A 235 -10.17 8.30 20.88
C ILE A 235 -11.30 8.51 21.88
N ILE A 236 -10.96 8.72 23.16
CA ILE A 236 -11.94 9.09 24.17
C ILE A 236 -11.68 10.57 24.49
N ASN A 237 -12.65 11.45 24.23
CA ASN A 237 -12.54 12.89 24.49
C ASN A 237 -11.32 13.57 23.85
N GLY A 238 -10.95 13.18 22.62
CA GLY A 238 -9.77 13.74 21.94
C GLY A 238 -8.42 13.14 22.39
N ILE A 239 -8.43 12.25 23.38
CA ILE A 239 -7.24 11.56 23.90
C ILE A 239 -7.16 10.17 23.24
N LYS A 240 -6.05 9.88 22.56
CA LYS A 240 -5.76 8.52 22.07
C LYS A 240 -5.40 7.68 23.28
N THR A 241 -6.11 6.58 23.54
CA THR A 241 -5.72 5.67 24.62
C THR A 241 -4.31 5.12 24.37
N LEU A 242 -3.38 5.56 25.23
CA LEU A 242 -2.01 5.06 25.31
C LEU A 242 -2.02 3.62 25.84
N TYR A 243 -0.95 2.88 25.55
CA TYR A 243 -0.74 1.50 26.00
C TYR A 243 -0.64 1.39 27.51
#